data_AF-A0A6I3AT08-F1
#
_entry.id   AF-A0A6I3AT08-F1
#
_cell.length_a   1.000
_cell.length_b   1.000
_cell.length_c   1.000
_cell.angle_alpha   90.00
_cell.angle_beta   90.00
_cell.angle_gamma   90.00
#
_symmetry.space_group_name_H-M   'P 1'
#
loop_
_entity.id
_entity.type
_entity.pdbx_description
1 polymer ?
#
loop_
_entity_poly.entity_id
_entity_poly.type
_entity_poly.pdbx_seq_one_letter_code
_entity_poly.pdbx_strand_id
1 'polypeptide(L)'
;MANIKSQKKRILTNEKRQERNKAVRSELKTRLKNANRSIGTDTQEDSVKAAVKRLDTAATKGVIHKNAAARKKSRLMKRVNASA
;
A
#
# COMPACT_ATOMS: atom_id res chain seq x y z
N MET A 1 -28.37 -1.34 -13.83
CA MET A 1 -28.34 -2.77 -14.20
C MET A 1 -27.60 -2.92 -15.52
N ALA A 2 -26.61 -3.82 -15.62
CA ALA A 2 -25.92 -4.07 -16.89
C ALA A 2 -26.75 -5.05 -17.72
N ASN A 3 -27.21 -4.63 -18.90
CA ASN A 3 -28.07 -5.46 -19.75
C ASN A 3 -27.26 -6.31 -20.73
N ILE A 4 -26.05 -5.86 -21.09
CA ILE A 4 -25.15 -6.57 -22.00
C ILE A 4 -24.35 -7.64 -21.24
N LYS A 5 -24.24 -8.87 -21.80
CA LYS A 5 -23.50 -10.00 -21.19
C LYS A 5 -22.06 -9.63 -20.80
N SER A 6 -21.35 -8.90 -21.65
CA SER A 6 -19.99 -8.43 -21.40
C SER A 6 -19.90 -7.47 -20.20
N GLN A 7 -20.88 -6.58 -20.04
CA GLN A 7 -20.96 -5.65 -18.92
C GLN A 7 -21.24 -6.38 -17.59
N LYS A 8 -22.18 -7.35 -17.58
CA LYS A 8 -22.44 -8.19 -16.40
C LYS A 8 -21.15 -8.90 -15.94
N LYS A 9 -20.38 -9.46 -16.89
CA LYS A 9 -19.06 -10.07 -16.60
C LYS A 9 -18.07 -9.05 -16.03
N ARG A 10 -18.01 -7.83 -16.58
CA ARG A 10 -17.11 -6.78 -16.07
C ARG A 10 -17.41 -6.41 -14.62
N ILE A 11 -18.68 -6.27 -14.25
CA ILE A 11 -19.10 -5.99 -12.86
C ILE A 11 -18.52 -7.04 -11.91
N LEU A 12 -18.77 -8.33 -12.18
CA LEU A 12 -18.27 -9.44 -11.36
C LEU A 12 -16.73 -9.44 -11.24
N THR A 13 -16.02 -9.20 -12.35
CA THR A 13 -14.54 -9.17 -12.31
C THR A 13 -14.00 -7.94 -11.58
N ASN A 14 -14.69 -6.81 -11.67
CA ASN A 14 -14.29 -5.57 -11.02
C ASN A 14 -14.48 -5.66 -9.52
N GLU A 15 -15.58 -6.24 -9.05
CA GLU A 15 -15.85 -6.47 -7.63
C GLU A 15 -14.76 -7.33 -6.99
N LYS A 16 -14.40 -8.47 -7.60
CA LYS A 16 -13.30 -9.34 -7.14
C LYS A 16 -11.94 -8.64 -7.11
N ARG A 17 -11.70 -7.66 -8.00
CA ARG A 17 -10.48 -6.85 -7.99
C ARG A 17 -10.54 -5.77 -6.90
N GLN A 18 -11.71 -5.16 -6.73
CA GLN A 18 -11.95 -4.11 -5.74
C GLN A 18 -11.75 -4.63 -4.31
N GLU A 19 -12.29 -5.79 -3.99
CA GLU A 19 -12.15 -6.41 -2.67
C GLU A 19 -10.67 -6.69 -2.32
N ARG A 20 -9.93 -7.33 -3.24
CA ARG A 20 -8.48 -7.58 -3.08
C ARG A 20 -7.68 -6.28 -2.92
N ASN A 21 -8.00 -5.27 -3.74
CA ASN A 21 -7.32 -3.98 -3.68
C ASN A 21 -7.66 -3.22 -2.39
N LYS A 22 -8.88 -3.34 -1.88
CA LYS A 22 -9.31 -2.77 -0.60
C LYS A 22 -8.47 -3.33 0.55
N ALA A 23 -8.31 -4.65 0.62
CA ALA A 23 -7.48 -5.32 1.64
C ALA A 23 -6.00 -4.89 1.56
N VAL A 24 -5.43 -4.84 0.35
CA VAL A 24 -4.04 -4.37 0.15
C VAL A 24 -3.87 -2.91 0.60
N ARG A 25 -4.84 -2.05 0.29
CA ARG A 25 -4.79 -0.62 0.63
C ARG A 25 -4.96 -0.39 2.14
N SER A 26 -5.82 -1.15 2.81
CA SER A 26 -5.97 -1.06 4.27
C SER A 26 -4.70 -1.53 4.98
N GLU A 27 -4.16 -2.67 4.59
CA GLU A 27 -2.90 -3.20 5.12
C GLU A 27 -1.74 -2.19 4.95
N LEU A 28 -1.59 -1.60 3.77
CA LEU A 28 -0.58 -0.58 3.50
C LEU A 28 -0.69 0.63 4.43
N LYS A 29 -1.92 1.11 4.69
CA LYS A 29 -2.15 2.23 5.61
C LYS A 29 -1.72 1.86 7.03
N THR A 30 -2.06 0.66 7.49
CA THR A 30 -1.68 0.16 8.81
C THR A 30 -0.17 0.02 8.94
N ARG A 31 0.51 -0.62 7.98
CA ARG A 31 1.97 -0.78 7.99
C ARG A 31 2.70 0.57 8.00
N LEU A 32 2.24 1.53 7.21
CA LEU A 32 2.78 2.89 7.22
C LEU A 32 2.55 3.60 8.56
N LYS A 33 1.37 3.45 9.17
CA LYS A 33 1.09 4.04 10.48
C LYS A 33 2.02 3.45 11.54
N ASN A 34 2.21 2.14 11.52
CA ASN A 34 3.09 1.44 12.47
C ASN A 34 4.55 1.87 12.27
N ALA A 35 5.03 1.93 11.03
CA ALA A 35 6.39 2.38 10.73
C ALA A 35 6.67 3.84 11.11
N ASN A 36 5.65 4.71 11.16
CA ASN A 36 5.82 6.07 11.69
C ASN A 36 5.81 6.11 13.22
N ARG A 37 5.12 5.16 13.88
CA ARG A 37 5.03 5.10 15.35
C ARG A 37 6.25 4.47 16.01
N SER A 38 6.92 3.57 15.30
CA SER A 38 8.13 2.89 15.75
C SER A 38 9.39 3.76 15.62
N ILE A 39 9.29 4.95 15.03
CA ILE A 39 10.42 5.87 14.92
C ILE A 39 10.91 6.26 16.33
N GLY A 40 12.21 6.10 16.59
CA GLY A 40 12.82 6.31 17.91
C GLY A 40 12.67 5.14 18.88
N THR A 41 12.22 3.97 18.41
CA THR A 41 12.17 2.72 19.19
C THR A 41 13.05 1.65 18.55
N ASP A 42 13.41 0.61 19.30
CA ASP A 42 14.21 -0.52 18.79
C ASP A 42 13.55 -1.27 17.64
N THR A 43 12.22 -1.16 17.49
CA THR A 43 11.44 -1.81 16.41
C THR A 43 11.40 -1.00 15.11
N GLN A 44 12.09 0.15 15.05
CA GLN A 44 12.09 1.05 13.90
C GLN A 44 12.51 0.34 12.62
N GLU A 45 13.61 -0.40 12.63
CA GLU A 45 14.16 -1.00 11.41
C GLU A 45 13.19 -2.00 10.77
N ASP A 46 12.67 -2.93 11.56
CA ASP A 46 11.83 -4.02 11.06
C ASP A 46 10.50 -3.50 10.51
N SER A 47 9.89 -2.55 11.23
CA SER A 47 8.64 -1.92 10.83
C SER A 47 8.79 -1.09 9.55
N VAL A 48 9.89 -0.36 9.39
CA VAL A 48 10.22 0.40 8.18
C VAL A 48 10.51 -0.55 7.01
N LYS A 49 11.34 -1.58 7.20
CA LYS A 49 11.65 -2.61 6.19
C LYS A 49 10.36 -3.28 5.70
N ALA A 50 9.47 -3.68 6.62
CA ALA A 50 8.18 -4.29 6.27
C ALA A 50 7.26 -3.35 5.47
N ALA A 51 7.18 -2.07 5.86
CA ALA A 51 6.37 -1.07 5.15
C ALA A 51 6.90 -0.80 3.74
N VAL A 52 8.22 -0.68 3.57
CA VAL A 52 8.88 -0.48 2.27
C VAL A 52 8.65 -1.67 1.35
N LYS A 53 8.90 -2.90 1.82
CA LYS A 53 8.67 -4.13 1.04
C LYS A 53 7.23 -4.20 0.53
N ARG A 54 6.27 -3.84 1.39
CA ARG A 54 4.84 -3.90 1.03
C ARG A 54 4.44 -2.83 0.02
N LEU A 55 5.01 -1.62 0.11
CA LEU A 55 4.81 -0.54 -0.85
C LEU A 55 5.29 -0.94 -2.25
N ASP A 56 6.51 -1.46 -2.34
CA ASP A 56 7.13 -1.82 -3.61
C ASP A 56 6.35 -2.98 -4.25
N THR A 57 5.95 -3.99 -3.46
CA THR A 57 5.08 -5.09 -3.94
C THR A 57 3.73 -4.59 -4.45
N ALA A 58 3.12 -3.62 -3.78
CA ALA A 58 1.83 -3.06 -4.19
C ALA A 58 1.93 -2.23 -5.47
N ALA A 59 3.08 -1.61 -5.73
CA ALA A 59 3.38 -0.92 -6.98
C ALA A 59 3.53 -1.91 -8.13
N THR A 60 4.31 -2.98 -7.94
CA THR A 60 4.49 -4.04 -8.95
C THR A 60 3.17 -4.72 -9.31
N LYS A 61 2.29 -4.93 -8.32
CA LYS A 61 0.94 -5.50 -8.54
C LYS A 61 -0.08 -4.49 -9.10
N GLY A 62 0.32 -3.25 -9.37
CA GLY A 62 -0.54 -2.21 -9.94
C GLY A 62 -1.66 -1.70 -9.02
N VAL A 63 -1.61 -2.01 -7.71
CA VAL A 63 -2.63 -1.56 -6.74
C VAL A 63 -2.46 -0.06 -6.42
N ILE A 64 -1.21 0.40 -6.44
CA ILE A 64 -0.82 1.81 -6.34
C ILE A 64 0.12 2.17 -7.49
N HIS A 65 0.09 3.42 -7.92
CA HIS A 65 1.02 3.90 -8.95
C HIS A 65 2.47 3.95 -8.42
N LYS A 66 3.46 3.68 -9.28
CA LYS A 66 4.90 3.74 -8.95
C LYS A 66 5.29 5.06 -8.28
N ASN A 67 4.81 6.18 -8.79
CA ASN A 67 5.07 7.51 -8.21
C ASN A 67 4.44 7.69 -6.82
N ALA A 68 3.30 7.05 -6.57
CA ALA A 68 2.67 7.09 -5.25
C ALA A 68 3.45 6.26 -4.23
N ALA A 69 3.98 5.10 -4.65
CA ALA A 69 4.88 4.29 -3.82
C ALA A 69 6.18 5.05 -3.51
N ALA A 70 6.84 5.60 -4.54
CA ALA A 70 8.07 6.38 -4.40
C ALA A 70 7.89 7.59 -3.47
N ARG A 71 6.79 8.35 -3.62
CA ARG A 71 6.49 9.49 -2.76
C ARG A 71 6.31 9.09 -1.29
N LYS A 72 5.59 7.97 -1.03
CA LYS A 72 5.38 7.47 0.33
C LYS A 72 6.68 6.95 0.95
N LYS A 73 7.48 6.21 0.18
CA LYS A 73 8.80 5.73 0.59
C LYS A 73 9.73 6.90 0.94
N SER A 74 9.84 7.89 0.05
CA SER A 74 10.65 9.10 0.29
C SER A 74 10.23 9.85 1.56
N ARG A 75 8.93 10.06 1.78
CA ARG A 75 8.41 10.74 2.99
C ARG A 75 8.70 9.95 4.27
N LEU A 76 8.61 8.63 4.23
CA LEU A 76 8.92 7.78 5.39
C LEU A 76 10.41 7.87 5.74
N MET A 77 11.29 7.69 4.75
CA MET A 77 12.75 7.73 4.97
C MET A 77 13.21 9.11 5.43
N LYS A 78 12.63 10.20 4.91
CA LYS A 78 12.92 11.56 5.40
C LYS A 78 12.62 11.73 6.89
N ARG A 79 11.55 11.10 7.39
CA ARG A 79 11.20 11.16 8.83
C ARG A 79 12.18 10.36 9.66
N VAL A 80 12.47 9.13 9.23
CA VAL A 80 13.46 8.24 9.88
C VAL A 80 14.82 8.91 9.99
N ASN A 81 15.29 9.56 8.93
CA ASN A 81 16.57 10.25 8.91
C ASN A 81 16.60 11.57 9.70
N ALA A 82 15.44 12.21 9.93
CA ALA A 82 15.36 13.44 10.71
C ALA A 82 15.29 13.18 12.22
N SER A 83 14.93 11.95 12.61
CA SER A 83 14.86 11.47 13.98
C SER A 83 16.06 10.62 14.42
N ALA A 84 16.94 10.28 13.48
CA ALA A 84 18.22 9.62 13.72
C ALA A 84 19.30 10.70 13.94
#